data_AF-A0A660XTV6-F1
#
_entry.id   AF-A0A660XTV6-F1
#
_cell.length_a   1.000
_cell.length_b   1.000
_cell.length_c   1.000
_cell.angle_alpha   90.00
_cell.angle_beta   90.00
_cell.angle_gamma   90.00
#
_symmetry.space_group_name_H-M   'P 1'
#
loop_
_entity.id
_entity.type
_entity.pdbx_description
1 polymer ?
#
loop_
_entity_poly.entity_id
_entity_poly.type
_entity_poly.pdbx_seq_one_letter_code
_entity_poly.pdbx_strand_id
1 'polypeptide(L)' 'FEGGLLRRVKSMVPVLVPLFISAFRKADALSLAMEARCYRGGEGRTSFAELRFGLKDGLVLAASGLVAVGGLIW' A
#
# COMPACT_ATOMS: atom_id res chain seq x y z
N PHE A 1 -32.66 3.39 -11.93
CA PHE A 1 -31.86 2.88 -10.80
C PHE A 1 -32.17 1.39 -10.53
N GLU A 2 -32.36 0.58 -11.56
CA GLU A 2 -32.82 -0.80 -11.42
C GLU A 2 -31.78 -1.77 -11.99
N GLY A 3 -30.83 -2.12 -11.12
CA GLY A 3 -29.84 -3.15 -11.38
C GLY A 3 -29.31 -3.61 -10.03
N GLY A 4 -29.84 -4.71 -9.51
CA GLY A 4 -29.45 -5.23 -8.21
C GLY A 4 -27.93 -5.48 -8.09
N LEU A 5 -27.45 -5.61 -6.86
CA LEU A 5 -26.03 -5.81 -6.50
C LEU A 5 -25.30 -6.80 -7.43
N LEU A 6 -25.97 -7.92 -7.74
CA LEU A 6 -25.47 -8.99 -8.61
C LEU A 6 -25.15 -8.53 -10.04
N ARG A 7 -25.96 -7.66 -10.64
CA ARG A 7 -25.74 -7.16 -12.01
C ARG A 7 -24.56 -6.19 -12.07
N ARG A 8 -24.36 -5.42 -11.00
CA ARG A 8 -23.21 -4.50 -10.85
C ARG A 8 -21.89 -5.24 -10.66
N VAL A 9 -21.88 -6.32 -9.88
CA VAL A 9 -20.69 -7.17 -9.75
C VAL A 9 -20.36 -7.83 -11.08
N LYS A 10 -21.36 -8.38 -11.78
CA LYS A 10 -21.14 -9.03 -13.09
C LYS A 10 -20.61 -8.06 -14.16
N SER A 11 -21.01 -6.78 -14.13
CA SER A 11 -20.49 -5.78 -15.06
C SER A 11 -19.03 -5.36 -14.77
N MET A 12 -18.52 -5.64 -13.56
CA MET A 12 -17.12 -5.35 -13.21
C MET A 12 -16.15 -6.45 -13.65
N VAL A 13 -16.63 -7.69 -13.82
CA VAL A 13 -15.80 -8.85 -14.21
C VAL A 13 -15.00 -8.61 -15.50
N PRO A 14 -15.56 -8.04 -16.60
CA PRO A 14 -14.81 -7.83 -17.83
C PRO A 14 -13.65 -6.84 -17.70
N VAL A 15 -13.68 -5.96 -16.70
CA VAL A 15 -12.58 -5.01 -16.41
C VAL A 15 -11.59 -5.64 -15.43
N LEU A 16 -12.10 -6.38 -14.46
CA LEU A 16 -11.30 -7.04 -13.43
C LEU A 16 -10.32 -8.06 -14.02
N VAL A 17 -10.80 -8.93 -14.91
CA VAL A 17 -9.98 -9.99 -15.53
C VAL A 17 -8.76 -9.44 -16.28
N PRO A 18 -8.88 -8.49 -17.22
CA PRO A 18 -7.72 -7.94 -17.92
C PRO A 18 -6.79 -7.15 -16.99
N LEU A 19 -7.32 -6.48 -15.96
CA LEU A 19 -6.49 -5.80 -14.96
C LEU A 19 -5.64 -6.79 -14.16
N PHE A 20 -6.20 -7.93 -13.74
CA PHE A 20 -5.43 -8.98 -13.07
C PHE A 20 -4.33 -9.53 -13.96
N ILE A 21 -4.65 -9.89 -15.20
CA ILE A 21 -3.65 -10.41 -16.15
C ILE A 21 -2.56 -9.36 -16.39
N SER A 22 -2.92 -8.08 -16.49
CA SER A 22 -1.97 -6.98 -16.63
C SER A 22 -1.05 -6.83 -15.40
N ALA A 23 -1.63 -6.90 -14.19
CA ALA A 23 -0.88 -6.80 -12.95
C ALA A 23 0.11 -7.97 -12.79
N PHE A 24 -0.28 -9.20 -13.13
CA PHE A 24 0.61 -10.36 -13.08
C PHE A 24 1.74 -10.26 -14.10
N ARG A 25 1.46 -9.85 -15.35
CA ARG A 25 2.53 -9.60 -16.35
C ARG A 25 3.52 -8.56 -15.86
N LYS A 26 3.04 -7.49 -15.21
CA LYS A 26 3.92 -6.47 -14.62
C LYS A 26 4.75 -7.01 -13.47
N ALA A 27 4.16 -7.85 -12.62
CA ALA A 27 4.88 -8.49 -11.52
C ALA A 27 5.97 -9.44 -12.02
N ASP A 28 5.69 -10.21 -13.07
CA ASP A 28 6.66 -11.13 -13.69
C ASP A 28 7.83 -10.38 -14.32
N ALA A 29 7.54 -9.36 -15.14
CA ALA A 29 8.56 -8.48 -15.71
C ALA A 29 9.39 -7.76 -14.64
N LEU A 30 8.76 -7.35 -13.53
CA LEU A 30 9.47 -6.76 -12.39
C LEU A 30 10.37 -7.79 -11.73
N SER A 31 9.89 -9.01 -11.44
CA SER A 31 10.68 -10.07 -10.82
C SER A 31 11.92 -10.38 -11.65
N LEU A 32 11.75 -10.55 -12.97
CA LEU A 32 12.86 -10.76 -13.90
C LEU A 32 13.85 -9.59 -13.86
N ALA A 33 13.37 -8.35 -13.83
CA ALA A 33 14.23 -7.17 -13.72
C ALA A 33 14.96 -7.08 -12.38
N MET A 34 14.34 -7.53 -11.28
CA MET A 34 14.98 -7.62 -9.97
C MET A 34 16.10 -8.67 -9.98
N GLU A 35 15.83 -9.86 -10.52
CA GLU A 35 16.83 -10.92 -10.66
C GLU A 35 18.00 -10.52 -11.57
N ALA A 36 17.72 -9.86 -12.69
CA ALA A 36 18.74 -9.34 -13.60
C ALA A 36 19.66 -8.30 -12.94
N ARG A 37 19.15 -7.56 -11.93
CA ARG A 37 19.94 -6.64 -11.10
C ARG A 37 20.60 -7.32 -9.90
N CYS A 38 20.65 -8.66 -9.90
CA CYS A 38 21.18 -9.48 -8.81
C CYS A 38 20.49 -9.21 -7.46
N TYR A 39 19.23 -8.78 -7.47
CA TYR A 39 18.48 -8.54 -6.25
C TYR A 39 18.19 -9.87 -5.54
N ARG A 40 18.95 -10.18 -4.50
CA ARG A 40 18.87 -11.43 -3.76
C ARG A 40 18.71 -11.14 -2.27
N GLY A 41 17.63 -11.65 -1.66
CA GLY A 41 17.48 -11.72 -0.21
C GLY A 41 17.51 -10.35 0.51
N GLY A 42 17.19 -10.38 1.81
CA GLY A 42 17.01 -9.20 2.65
C GLY A 42 18.18 -8.86 3.57
N GLU A 43 19.20 -9.72 3.67
CA GLU A 43 20.28 -9.56 4.64
C GLU A 43 21.35 -8.57 4.15
N GLY A 44 21.79 -7.68 5.04
CA GLY A 44 22.87 -6.72 4.75
C GLY A 44 22.47 -5.53 3.88
N ARG A 45 21.17 -5.22 3.75
CA ARG A 45 20.69 -4.14 2.87
C ARG A 45 20.73 -2.78 3.54
N THR A 46 21.18 -1.78 2.81
CA THR A 46 21.04 -0.36 3.18
C THR A 46 19.73 0.21 2.61
N SER A 47 19.11 1.14 3.33
CA SER A 47 17.91 1.83 2.83
C SER A 47 18.33 3.08 2.08
N PHE A 48 17.85 3.25 0.85
CA PHE A 48 18.04 4.51 0.12
C PHE A 48 17.08 5.60 0.61
N ALA A 49 15.87 5.20 1.06
CA ALA A 49 14.86 6.09 1.61
C ALA A 49 14.79 5.91 3.12
N GLU A 50 15.63 6.64 3.85
CA GLU A 50 15.59 6.68 5.31
C GLU A 50 14.55 7.70 5.78
N LEU A 51 13.65 7.27 6.66
CA LEU A 51 12.70 8.16 7.31
C LEU A 51 13.45 8.95 8.39
N ARG A 52 13.40 10.28 8.31
CA ARG A 52 13.97 11.19 9.32
C ARG A 52 12.87 11.76 10.17
N PHE A 53 13.00 11.63 11.49
CA PHE A 53 12.03 12.18 12.42
C PHE A 53 12.07 13.71 12.38
N GLY A 54 10.94 14.33 12.05
CA GLY A 54 10.80 15.78 12.00
C GLY A 54 10.13 16.35 13.25
N LEU A 55 10.31 17.65 13.46
CA LEU A 55 9.60 18.39 14.52
C LEU A 55 8.07 18.29 14.37
N LYS A 56 7.59 18.21 13.12
CA LYS A 56 6.16 18.01 12.82
C LYS A 56 5.66 16.66 13.29
N ASP A 57 6.45 15.60 13.15
CA ASP A 57 6.09 14.25 13.61
C ASP A 57 5.95 14.24 15.13
N GLY A 58 6.88 14.90 15.84
CA GLY A 58 6.79 15.08 17.30
C GLY A 58 5.56 15.86 17.74
N LEU A 59 5.22 16.94 17.04
CA LEU A 59 4.04 17.75 17.37
C LEU A 59 2.74 17.00 17.13
N VAL A 60 2.62 16.27 16.02
CA VAL A 60 1.46 15.42 15.72
C VAL A 60 1.32 14.29 16.73
N LEU A 61 2.44 13.67 17.14
CA LEU A 61 2.45 12.62 18.15
C LEU A 61 2.01 13.15 19.53
N ALA A 62 2.47 14.34 19.92
CA ALA A 62 2.07 14.96 21.18
C ALA A 62 0.58 15.37 21.16
N ALA A 63 0.11 15.94 20.04
CA ALA A 63 -1.30 16.31 19.87
C ALA A 63 -2.22 15.09 19.89
N SER A 64 -1.86 13.99 19.21
CA SER A 64 -2.67 12.76 19.23
C SER A 64 -2.70 12.13 20.62
N GLY A 65 -1.59 12.16 21.37
CA GLY A 65 -1.55 11.71 22.76
C GLY A 65 -2.47 12.52 23.68
N LEU A 66 -2.47 13.85 23.56
CA LEU A 66 -3.35 14.73 24.35
C LEU A 66 -4.84 14.48 24.05
N VAL A 67 -5.21 14.30 22.78
CA VAL A 67 -6.59 13.99 22.38
C VAL A 67 -7.03 12.64 22.94
N ALA A 68 -6.18 11.61 22.85
CA ALA A 68 -6.48 10.29 23.37
C ALA A 68 -6.67 10.30 24.90
N VAL A 69 -5.82 11.02 25.64
CA VAL A 69 -5.93 11.14 27.10
C VAL A 69 -7.18 11.93 27.50
N GLY A 70 -7.46 13.04 26.79
CA GLY A 70 -8.67 13.83 27.02
C GLY A 70 -9.96 13.01 26.81
N GLY A 71 -9.99 12.15 25.78
CA GLY A 71 -11.11 11.25 25.53
C GLY A 71 -11.16 10.00 26.43
N LEU A 72 -10.11 9.71 27.20
CA LEU A 72 -10.11 8.62 28.19
C LEU A 72 -10.58 9.11 29.57
N ILE A 73 -10.44 10.41 29.83
CA ILE A 73 -10.83 11.08 31.07
C ILE A 73 -12.31 11.54 31.02
N TRP A 74 -12.86 11.68 29.82
CA TRP A 74 -14.25 12.08 29.57
C TRP A 74 -15.10 10.88 29.14
#